data_AF-A0A833HGS9-F1
#
_entry.id   AF-A0A833HGS9-F1
#
_cell.length_a   1.000
_cell.length_b   1.000
_cell.length_c   1.000
_cell.angle_alpha   90.00
_cell.angle_beta   90.00
_cell.angle_gamma   90.00
#
_symmetry.space_group_name_H-M   'P 1'
#
loop_
_entity.id
_entity.type
_entity.pdbx_description
1 polymer ?
#
loop_
_entity_poly.entity_id
_entity_poly.type
_entity_poly.pdbx_seq_one_letter_code
_entity_poly.pdbx_strand_id
1 'polypeptide(L)'
;MPCARGGAALLAGLFELIWPRFCLACAERLAAGDGPLGLCARCRTRLAPVDPRRACRGCLSPLPAGRDPLPLCLGCRRQKPPYERAIALWRYRPPATELVRAFKFHRVDHLGEAFAEAAEAAGLLAPLADVDMVVPVPLAWPRLLGRGFNQAERFGRPVARRLGVPLVRALARRGLPGT
;
A
#
# COMPACT_ATOMS: atom_id res chain seq x y z
N MET A 1 -32.64 -3.57 27.35
CA MET A 1 -31.73 -3.31 26.21
C MET A 1 -31.04 -1.98 26.44
N PRO A 2 -29.73 -1.78 26.14
CA PRO A 2 -28.63 -2.69 25.77
C PRO A 2 -27.52 -2.63 26.86
N CYS A 3 -26.35 -3.27 26.85
CA CYS A 3 -25.73 -4.35 26.09
C CYS A 3 -24.58 -4.87 26.98
N ALA A 4 -24.43 -6.19 27.08
CA ALA A 4 -23.26 -6.83 27.66
C ALA A 4 -22.01 -6.51 26.80
N ARG A 5 -21.05 -5.76 27.34
CA ARG A 5 -19.75 -5.45 26.70
C ARG A 5 -18.52 -5.70 27.59
N GLY A 6 -18.69 -6.32 28.77
CA GLY A 6 -17.59 -6.52 29.74
C GLY A 6 -16.62 -7.64 29.38
N GLY A 7 -17.11 -8.77 28.84
CA GLY A 7 -16.29 -9.97 28.62
C GLY A 7 -15.27 -9.85 27.47
N ALA A 8 -15.62 -9.14 26.39
CA ALA A 8 -14.76 -9.02 25.21
C ALA A 8 -13.52 -8.15 25.46
N ALA A 9 -13.64 -7.12 26.32
CA ALA A 9 -12.54 -6.22 26.63
C ALA A 9 -11.46 -6.88 27.51
N LEU A 10 -11.88 -7.72 28.47
CA LEU A 10 -10.98 -8.49 29.33
C LEU A 10 -10.22 -9.57 28.55
N LEU A 11 -10.89 -10.27 27.63
CA LEU A 11 -10.26 -11.26 26.76
C LEU A 11 -9.26 -10.61 25.78
N ALA A 12 -9.61 -9.46 25.20
CA ALA A 12 -8.69 -8.70 24.34
C ALA A 12 -7.44 -8.22 25.11
N GLY A 13 -7.61 -7.74 26.35
CA GLY A 13 -6.50 -7.33 27.21
C GLY A 13 -5.58 -8.48 27.60
N LEU A 14 -6.12 -9.68 27.86
CA LEU A 14 -5.35 -10.88 28.18
C LEU A 14 -4.59 -11.41 26.95
N PHE A 15 -5.19 -11.37 25.75
CA PHE A 15 -4.53 -11.73 24.50
C PHE A 15 -3.38 -10.79 24.15
N GLU A 16 -3.52 -9.49 24.35
CA GLU A 16 -2.44 -8.50 24.13
C GLU A 16 -1.27 -8.67 25.11
N LEU A 17 -1.51 -9.28 26.28
CA LEU A 17 -0.45 -9.61 27.25
C LEU A 17 0.37 -10.83 26.80
N ILE A 18 -0.29 -11.83 26.23
CA ILE A 18 0.32 -13.09 25.78
C ILE A 18 0.94 -12.93 24.37
N TRP A 19 0.39 -12.04 23.53
CA TRP A 19 0.83 -11.82 22.15
C TRP A 19 1.02 -10.32 21.83
N PRO A 20 2.05 -9.66 22.41
CA PRO A 20 2.28 -8.25 22.20
C PRO A 20 2.55 -7.94 20.72
N ARG A 21 1.79 -6.98 20.18
CA ARG A 21 2.03 -6.47 18.83
C ARG A 21 3.20 -5.49 18.87
N PHE A 22 4.08 -5.57 17.88
CA PHE A 22 5.23 -4.68 17.76
C PHE A 22 5.17 -3.85 16.48
N CYS A 23 5.69 -2.63 16.56
CA CYS A 23 5.81 -1.74 15.42
C CYS A 23 6.73 -2.35 14.36
N LEU A 24 6.25 -2.43 13.12
CA LEU A 24 7.00 -3.01 12.00
C LEU A 24 8.29 -2.22 11.66
N ALA A 25 8.43 -0.98 12.13
CA ALA A 25 9.56 -0.12 11.83
C ALA A 25 10.57 0.05 12.98
N CYS A 26 10.11 0.16 14.23
CA CYS A 26 10.99 0.40 15.39
C CYS A 26 10.96 -0.71 16.45
N ALA A 27 10.16 -1.75 16.26
CA ALA A 27 9.96 -2.85 17.20
C ALA A 27 9.48 -2.45 18.61
N GLU A 28 9.04 -1.19 18.82
CA GLU A 28 8.36 -0.79 20.06
C GLU A 28 6.98 -1.46 20.14
N ARG A 29 6.53 -1.76 21.36
CA ARG A 29 5.21 -2.33 21.62
C ARG A 29 4.13 -1.36 21.16
N LEU A 30 3.17 -1.86 20.38
CA LEU A 30 2.02 -1.10 19.95
C LEU A 30 1.00 -1.00 21.08
N ALA A 31 0.35 0.16 21.18
CA ALA A 31 -0.79 0.34 22.07
C ALA A 31 -2.09 -0.15 21.41
N ALA A 32 -3.10 -0.47 22.23
CA ALA A 32 -4.45 -0.69 21.73
C ALA A 32 -4.92 0.58 21.00
N GLY A 33 -5.17 0.47 19.70
CA GLY A 33 -5.53 1.61 18.84
C GLY A 33 -4.44 2.10 17.89
N ASP A 34 -3.23 1.53 17.94
CA ASP A 34 -2.26 1.72 16.86
C ASP A 34 -2.81 1.06 15.58
N GLY A 35 -3.28 1.91 14.67
CA GLY A 35 -4.09 1.57 13.49
C GLY A 35 -3.52 0.49 12.56
N PRO A 36 -4.25 0.18 11.47
CA PRO A 36 -4.09 -1.07 10.73
C PRO A 36 -2.76 -1.22 9.99
N LEU A 37 -1.92 -0.18 9.93
CA LEU A 37 -0.58 -0.24 9.33
C LEU A 37 0.47 -0.95 10.20
N GLY A 38 0.18 -1.26 11.46
CA GLY A 38 1.16 -1.89 12.36
C GLY A 38 2.35 -0.99 12.67
N LEU A 39 2.14 0.33 12.70
CA LEU A 39 3.11 1.34 13.09
C LEU A 39 2.65 2.05 14.35
N CYS A 40 3.57 2.30 15.29
CA CYS A 40 3.31 3.21 16.40
C CYS A 40 3.09 4.64 15.90
N ALA A 41 2.43 5.48 16.69
CA ALA A 41 2.16 6.88 16.34
C ALA A 41 3.40 7.63 15.83
N ARG A 42 4.56 7.48 16.49
CA ARG A 42 5.83 8.13 16.09
C ARG A 42 6.35 7.64 14.73
N CYS A 43 6.18 6.36 14.40
CA CYS A 43 6.57 5.87 13.08
C CYS A 43 5.58 6.36 12.02
N ARG A 44 4.29 6.41 12.34
CA ARG A 44 3.26 6.88 11.40
C ARG A 44 3.50 8.32 10.95
N THR A 45 3.90 9.22 11.84
CA THR A 45 4.23 10.61 11.49
C THR A 45 5.46 10.76 10.60
N ARG A 46 6.33 9.75 10.55
CA ARG A 46 7.52 9.73 9.68
C ARG A 46 7.25 9.22 8.27
N LEU A 47 6.05 8.70 8.00
CA LEU A 47 5.65 8.37 6.64
C LEU A 47 5.64 9.63 5.78
N ALA A 48 6.41 9.61 4.69
CA ALA A 48 6.53 10.74 3.79
C ALA A 48 5.53 10.58 2.63
N PRO A 49 4.34 11.22 2.67
CA PRO A 49 3.38 11.14 1.58
C PRO A 49 3.96 11.70 0.28
N VAL A 50 3.48 11.19 -0.85
CA VAL A 50 3.83 11.76 -2.15
C VAL A 50 2.81 12.85 -2.48
N ASP A 51 3.26 14.11 -2.46
CA ASP A 51 2.48 15.23 -2.98
C ASP A 51 2.51 15.21 -4.52
N PRO A 52 1.37 15.00 -5.21
CA PRO A 52 1.29 14.99 -6.67
C PRO A 52 1.77 16.31 -7.32
N ARG A 53 1.65 17.44 -6.61
CA ARG A 53 2.09 18.76 -7.11
C ARG A 53 3.61 18.95 -7.05
N ARG A 54 4.30 18.10 -6.29
CA ARG A 54 5.76 18.11 -6.09
C ARG A 54 6.40 16.81 -6.57
N ALA A 55 5.72 16.08 -7.44
CA ALA A 55 6.18 14.82 -8.00
C ALA A 55 5.86 14.76 -9.49
N CYS A 56 6.76 14.21 -10.28
CA CYS A 56 6.50 13.97 -11.69
C CYS A 56 5.29 13.04 -11.87
N ARG A 57 4.27 13.45 -12.65
CA ARG A 57 3.11 12.60 -12.98
C ARG A 57 3.52 11.24 -13.56
N GLY A 58 4.62 11.19 -14.30
CA GLY A 58 5.12 9.99 -14.96
C GLY A 58 5.97 9.09 -14.04
N CYS A 59 7.09 9.58 -13.54
CA CYS A 59 8.04 8.74 -12.80
C CYS A 59 8.03 8.97 -11.27
N LEU A 60 7.17 9.86 -10.78
CA LEU A 60 7.12 10.30 -9.38
C LEU A 60 8.40 10.97 -8.85
N SER A 61 9.41 11.26 -9.68
CA SER A 61 10.59 12.00 -9.23
C SER A 61 10.20 13.32 -8.54
N PRO A 62 10.85 13.69 -7.42
CA PRO A 62 10.58 14.97 -6.77
C PRO A 62 10.79 16.14 -7.73
N LEU A 63 9.88 17.10 -7.70
CA LEU A 63 9.95 18.32 -8.49
C LEU A 63 9.78 19.54 -7.56
N PRO A 64 10.36 20.69 -7.92
CA PRO A 64 10.07 21.94 -7.24
C PRO A 64 8.57 22.24 -7.22
N ALA A 65 8.12 22.99 -6.22
CA ALA A 65 6.74 23.46 -6.20
C ALA A 65 6.48 24.33 -7.43
N GLY A 66 5.43 24.01 -8.17
CA GLY A 66 5.01 24.74 -9.36
C GLY A 66 3.52 25.04 -9.33
N ARG A 67 3.05 25.77 -10.35
CA ARG A 67 1.62 26.04 -10.57
C ARG A 67 0.89 24.87 -11.22
N ASP A 68 1.63 24.02 -11.95
CA ASP A 68 1.08 22.83 -12.59
C ASP A 68 0.73 21.77 -11.52
N PRO A 69 -0.54 21.34 -11.41
CA PRO A 69 -0.95 20.32 -10.45
C PRO A 69 -0.43 18.92 -10.80
N LEU A 70 0.03 18.70 -12.04
CA LEU A 70 0.49 17.41 -12.54
C LEU A 70 1.79 17.56 -13.36
N PRO A 71 2.88 18.02 -12.73
CA PRO A 71 4.09 18.39 -13.44
C PRO A 71 4.79 17.18 -14.06
N LEU A 72 5.46 17.39 -15.20
CA LEU A 72 6.34 16.39 -15.83
C LEU A 72 7.80 16.85 -15.80
N CYS A 73 8.69 15.95 -15.38
CA CYS A 73 10.14 16.16 -15.47
C CYS A 73 10.62 16.11 -16.93
N LEU A 74 11.82 16.64 -17.21
CA LEU A 74 12.40 16.65 -18.56
C LEU A 74 12.52 15.24 -19.16
N GLY A 75 12.88 14.24 -18.35
CA GLY A 75 12.96 12.84 -18.78
C GLY A 75 11.62 12.31 -19.31
N CYS A 76 10.55 12.45 -18.53
CA CYS A 76 9.21 12.01 -18.94
C CYS A 76 8.60 12.85 -20.08
N ARG A 77 9.03 14.11 -20.25
CA ARG A 77 8.65 14.93 -21.41
C ARG A 77 9.31 14.43 -22.70
N ARG A 78 10.59 14.04 -22.63
CA ARG A 78 11.34 13.51 -23.78
C ARG A 78 10.92 12.09 -24.14
N GLN A 79 10.71 11.26 -23.14
CA GLN A 79 10.29 9.87 -23.30
C GLN A 79 9.07 9.61 -22.42
N LYS A 80 7.89 9.67 -23.03
CA LYS A 80 6.63 9.44 -22.34
C LYS A 80 6.57 7.98 -21.84
N PRO A 81 6.31 7.74 -20.55
CA PRO A 81 6.11 6.39 -20.04
C PRO A 81 4.94 5.68 -20.75
N PRO A 82 4.92 4.34 -20.80
CA PRO A 82 3.85 3.56 -21.42
C PRO A 82 2.58 3.48 -20.54
N TYR A 83 2.34 4.50 -19.73
CA TYR A 83 1.21 4.64 -18.82
C TYR A 83 0.91 6.12 -18.62
N GLU A 84 -0.33 6.46 -18.26
CA GLU A 84 -0.74 7.85 -18.14
C GLU A 84 -0.17 8.54 -16.89
N ARG A 85 -0.19 7.82 -15.76
CA ARG A 85 0.17 8.35 -14.45
C ARG A 85 0.72 7.25 -13.55
N ALA A 86 1.73 7.59 -12.77
CA ALA A 86 2.14 6.81 -11.60
C ALA A 86 1.54 7.44 -10.34
N ILE A 87 1.08 6.60 -9.42
CA ILE A 87 0.52 7.01 -8.13
C ILE A 87 1.21 6.20 -7.03
N ALA A 88 1.59 6.85 -5.94
CA ALA A 88 2.19 6.20 -4.78
C ALA A 88 1.73 6.87 -3.49
N LEU A 89 1.50 6.06 -2.46
CA LEU A 89 1.04 6.54 -1.16
C LEU A 89 2.16 7.26 -0.38
N TRP A 90 3.36 6.67 -0.39
CA TRP A 90 4.54 7.22 0.31
C TRP A 90 5.80 7.14 -0.55
N ARG A 91 6.76 8.02 -0.23
CA ARG A 91 8.13 7.91 -0.72
C ARG A 91 8.76 6.62 -0.22
N TYR A 92 9.56 5.97 -1.07
CA TYR A 92 10.24 4.73 -0.73
C TYR A 92 11.45 4.99 0.19
N ARG A 93 11.16 5.28 1.46
CA ARG A 93 12.11 5.51 2.56
C ARG A 93 11.51 4.99 3.88
N PRO A 94 12.30 4.80 4.95
CA PRO A 94 11.75 4.40 6.24
C PRO A 94 10.70 5.42 6.74
N PRO A 95 9.58 4.96 7.33
CA PRO A 95 9.22 3.57 7.64
C PRO A 95 8.44 2.83 6.53
N ALA A 96 8.22 3.45 5.37
CA ALA A 96 7.46 2.84 4.28
C ALA A 96 8.19 1.62 3.68
N THR A 97 9.52 1.61 3.71
CA THR A 97 10.32 0.47 3.27
C THR A 97 10.06 -0.78 4.11
N GLU A 98 9.89 -0.63 5.42
CA GLU A 98 9.62 -1.67 6.40
C GLU A 98 8.21 -2.21 6.21
N LEU A 99 7.23 -1.34 5.97
CA LEU A 99 5.88 -1.74 5.58
C LEU A 99 5.86 -2.57 4.29
N VAL A 100 6.57 -2.12 3.26
CA VAL A 100 6.65 -2.85 1.98
C VAL A 100 7.37 -4.19 2.17
N ARG A 101 8.40 -4.27 3.02
CA ARG A 101 9.06 -5.54 3.37
C ARG A 101 8.13 -6.46 4.16
N ALA A 102 7.46 -5.95 5.19
CA ALA A 102 6.47 -6.70 5.97
C ALA A 102 5.39 -7.30 5.06
N PHE A 103 4.84 -6.48 4.16
CA PHE A 103 3.85 -6.91 3.18
C PHE A 103 4.37 -7.96 2.20
N LYS A 104 5.63 -7.84 1.75
CA LYS A 104 6.24 -8.80 0.82
C LYS A 104 6.58 -10.14 1.48
N PHE A 105 7.10 -10.15 2.70
CA PHE A 105 7.76 -11.33 3.27
C PHE A 105 7.03 -11.98 4.44
N HIS A 106 6.20 -11.25 5.18
CA HIS A 106 5.65 -11.73 6.46
C HIS A 106 4.17 -12.16 6.39
N ARG A 107 3.61 -12.32 5.18
CA ARG A 107 2.20 -12.72 4.94
C ARG A 107 1.19 -11.90 5.75
N VAL A 108 1.48 -10.62 5.92
CA VAL A 108 0.63 -9.69 6.68
C VAL A 108 -0.53 -9.25 5.78
N ASP A 109 -1.48 -10.15 5.57
CA ASP A 109 -2.58 -9.97 4.61
C ASP A 109 -3.41 -8.70 4.90
N HIS A 110 -3.51 -8.29 6.16
CA HIS A 110 -4.23 -7.07 6.55
C HIS A 110 -3.60 -5.78 6.00
N LEU A 111 -2.31 -5.77 5.65
CA LEU A 111 -1.66 -4.58 5.10
C LEU A 111 -2.20 -4.21 3.72
N GLY A 112 -2.71 -5.18 2.94
CA GLY A 112 -3.34 -4.88 1.65
C GLY A 112 -4.57 -3.99 1.81
N GLU A 113 -5.41 -4.31 2.81
CA GLU A 113 -6.57 -3.51 3.19
C GLU A 113 -6.14 -2.15 3.77
N ALA A 114 -5.18 -2.16 4.69
CA ALA A 114 -4.67 -0.94 5.34
C ALA A 114 -4.04 0.05 4.34
N PHE A 115 -3.34 -0.44 3.32
CA PHE A 115 -2.81 0.41 2.26
C PHE A 115 -3.90 1.00 1.37
N ALA A 116 -4.95 0.22 1.08
CA ALA A 116 -6.06 0.72 0.27
C ALA A 116 -6.88 1.77 1.03
N GLU A 117 -7.13 1.56 2.32
CA GLU A 117 -7.74 2.54 3.21
C GLU A 117 -6.90 3.83 3.28
N ALA A 118 -5.58 3.71 3.46
CA ALA A 118 -4.70 4.87 3.48
C ALA A 118 -4.64 5.59 2.11
N ALA A 119 -4.73 4.87 0.99
CA ALA A 119 -4.81 5.46 -0.35
C ALA A 119 -6.12 6.21 -0.58
N GLU A 120 -7.25 5.67 -0.11
CA GLU A 120 -8.55 6.32 -0.14
C GLU A 120 -8.56 7.58 0.73
N ALA A 121 -8.11 7.49 1.98
CA ALA A 121 -8.01 8.62 2.90
C ALA A 121 -7.09 9.72 2.39
N ALA A 122 -6.06 9.37 1.62
CA ALA A 122 -5.16 10.31 0.95
C ALA A 122 -5.72 10.88 -0.37
N GLY A 123 -6.94 10.50 -0.77
CA GLY A 123 -7.57 10.94 -2.01
C GLY A 123 -6.92 10.41 -3.29
N LEU A 124 -6.09 9.36 -3.19
CA LEU A 124 -5.33 8.82 -4.33
C LEU A 124 -6.18 7.97 -5.27
N LEU A 125 -7.36 7.53 -4.82
CA LEU A 125 -8.30 6.77 -5.63
C LEU A 125 -9.23 7.67 -6.45
N ALA A 126 -9.45 8.92 -6.04
CA ALA A 126 -10.34 9.85 -6.74
C ALA A 126 -9.94 10.09 -8.22
N PRO A 127 -8.64 10.22 -8.57
CA PRO A 127 -8.22 10.33 -9.97
C PRO A 127 -8.35 9.04 -10.80
N LEU A 128 -8.85 7.95 -10.21
CA LEU A 128 -9.03 6.65 -10.86
C LEU A 128 -10.52 6.28 -10.93
N ALA A 129 -11.43 7.23 -10.72
CA ALA A 129 -12.88 6.96 -10.69
C ALA A 129 -13.46 6.48 -12.02
N ASP A 130 -12.74 6.70 -13.13
CA ASP A 130 -13.13 6.40 -14.50
C ASP A 130 -12.47 5.13 -15.07
N VAL A 131 -11.72 4.37 -14.26
CA VAL A 131 -11.12 3.11 -14.71
C VAL A 131 -12.16 1.99 -14.80
N ASP A 132 -12.02 1.09 -15.77
CA ASP A 132 -12.96 -0.03 -15.93
C ASP A 132 -12.61 -1.26 -15.07
N MET A 133 -11.33 -1.41 -14.71
CA MET A 133 -10.82 -2.59 -14.01
C MET A 133 -9.47 -2.36 -13.34
N VAL A 134 -9.16 -3.19 -12.34
CA VAL A 134 -7.84 -3.26 -11.72
C VAL A 134 -7.13 -4.53 -12.16
N VAL A 135 -5.93 -4.39 -12.71
CA VAL A 135 -5.12 -5.52 -13.18
C VAL A 135 -3.84 -5.63 -12.35
N PRO A 136 -3.68 -6.67 -11.49
CA PRO A 136 -2.48 -6.83 -10.69
C PRO A 136 -1.31 -7.32 -11.56
N VAL A 137 -0.16 -6.68 -11.42
CA VAL A 137 1.06 -7.12 -12.11
C VAL A 137 1.50 -8.49 -11.54
N PRO A 138 1.74 -9.51 -12.39
CA PRO A 138 2.12 -10.85 -11.94
C PRO A 138 3.56 -10.90 -11.42
N LEU A 139 3.79 -11.72 -10.40
CA LEU A 139 5.14 -12.03 -9.91
C LEU A 139 5.81 -13.13 -10.74
N ALA A 140 7.13 -13.22 -10.62
CA ALA A 140 7.91 -14.35 -11.16
C ALA A 140 7.52 -15.68 -10.50
N TRP A 141 7.41 -16.76 -11.29
CA TRP A 141 7.06 -18.12 -10.85
C TRP A 141 7.79 -18.63 -9.58
N PRO A 142 9.12 -18.46 -9.41
CA PRO A 142 9.81 -18.88 -8.18
C PRO A 142 9.34 -18.12 -6.94
N ARG A 143 8.87 -16.88 -7.11
CA ARG A 143 8.35 -16.02 -6.02
C ARG A 143 6.89 -16.32 -5.67
N LEU A 144 6.14 -17.00 -6.55
CA LEU A 144 4.78 -17.49 -6.28
C LEU A 144 4.80 -18.79 -5.47
N LEU A 145 5.66 -19.75 -5.84
CA LEU A 145 5.76 -21.06 -5.17
C LEU A 145 6.21 -20.96 -3.70
N GLY A 146 7.09 -20.00 -3.37
CA GLY A 146 7.50 -19.79 -1.97
C GLY A 146 6.50 -19.01 -1.10
N ARG A 147 5.45 -18.39 -1.68
CA ARG A 147 4.58 -17.42 -0.97
C ARG A 147 3.08 -17.72 -1.04
N GLY A 148 2.61 -18.44 -2.07
CA GLY A 148 1.21 -18.85 -2.23
C GLY A 148 0.24 -17.78 -2.75
N PHE A 149 0.63 -16.49 -2.84
CA PHE A 149 -0.26 -15.39 -3.31
C PHE A 149 0.49 -14.27 -4.04
N ASN A 150 -0.23 -13.53 -4.91
CA ASN A 150 0.28 -12.33 -5.57
C ASN A 150 0.06 -11.09 -4.67
N GLN A 151 1.13 -10.44 -4.21
CA GLN A 151 1.03 -9.24 -3.38
C GLN A 151 0.31 -8.08 -4.10
N ALA A 152 0.49 -7.95 -5.41
CA ALA A 152 -0.23 -6.96 -6.19
C ALA A 152 -1.74 -7.26 -6.22
N GLU A 153 -2.15 -8.53 -6.17
CA GLU A 153 -3.55 -8.91 -6.05
C GLU A 153 -4.10 -8.63 -4.64
N ARG A 154 -3.30 -8.85 -3.59
CA ARG A 154 -3.69 -8.57 -2.19
C ARG A 154 -3.96 -7.09 -1.94
N PHE A 155 -3.19 -6.19 -2.55
CA PHE A 155 -3.46 -4.76 -2.50
C PHE A 155 -4.51 -4.34 -3.53
N GLY A 156 -4.45 -4.91 -4.74
CA GLY A 156 -5.36 -4.57 -5.84
C GLY A 156 -6.82 -4.91 -5.57
N ARG A 157 -7.10 -5.99 -4.82
CA ARG A 157 -8.49 -6.42 -4.54
C ARG A 157 -9.25 -5.41 -3.65
N PRO A 158 -8.71 -4.95 -2.51
CA PRO A 158 -9.28 -3.84 -1.74
C PRO A 158 -9.42 -2.53 -2.52
N VAL A 159 -8.48 -2.22 -3.43
CA VAL A 159 -8.56 -1.04 -4.30
C VAL A 159 -9.69 -1.17 -5.31
N ALA A 160 -9.80 -2.31 -6.00
CA ALA A 160 -10.85 -2.59 -6.97
C ALA A 160 -12.25 -2.47 -6.33
N ARG A 161 -12.40 -3.00 -5.11
CA ARG A 161 -13.64 -2.90 -4.34
C ARG A 161 -14.02 -1.45 -4.02
N ARG A 162 -13.05 -0.61 -3.64
CA ARG A 162 -13.28 0.83 -3.37
C ARG A 162 -13.63 1.63 -4.61
N LEU A 163 -13.04 1.25 -5.75
CA LEU A 163 -13.34 1.85 -7.06
C LEU A 163 -14.65 1.32 -7.66
N GLY A 164 -15.23 0.24 -7.13
CA GLY A 164 -16.46 -0.37 -7.67
C GLY A 164 -16.24 -1.16 -8.97
N VAL A 165 -15.02 -1.63 -9.23
CA VAL A 165 -14.62 -2.27 -10.49
C VAL A 165 -14.09 -3.68 -10.27
N PRO A 166 -14.13 -4.57 -11.28
CA PRO A 166 -13.55 -5.90 -11.17
C PRO A 166 -12.03 -5.87 -11.07
N LEU A 167 -11.47 -6.82 -10.31
CA LEU A 167 -10.07 -7.19 -10.41
C LEU A 167 -9.92 -8.30 -11.45
N VAL A 168 -9.11 -8.07 -12.49
CA VAL A 168 -8.95 -8.99 -13.62
C VAL A 168 -7.49 -9.43 -13.74
N ARG A 169 -7.26 -10.74 -13.82
CA ARG A 169 -5.92 -11.33 -14.01
C ARG A 169 -5.59 -11.45 -15.51
N ALA A 170 -5.48 -10.31 -16.18
CA ALA A 170 -5.25 -10.24 -17.63
C ALA A 170 -3.76 -10.39 -18.04
N LEU A 171 -2.83 -10.26 -17.10
CA LEU A 171 -1.39 -10.28 -17.39
C LEU A 171 -0.76 -11.63 -17.05
N ALA A 172 0.00 -12.16 -18.00
CA ALA A 172 0.89 -13.30 -17.80
C ALA A 172 2.34 -12.85 -17.95
N ARG A 173 3.21 -13.31 -17.05
CA ARG A 173 4.65 -13.09 -17.20
C ARG A 173 5.20 -14.09 -18.20
N ARG A 174 5.74 -13.61 -19.33
CA ARG A 174 6.60 -14.45 -20.18
C ARG A 174 7.86 -14.80 -19.38
N GLY A 175 8.20 -16.08 -19.30
CA GLY A 175 9.41 -16.53 -18.61
C GLY A 175 10.64 -15.80 -19.15
N LEU A 176 11.64 -15.57 -18.31
CA LEU A 176 12.98 -15.34 -18.83
C LEU A 176 13.40 -16.67 -19.48
N PRO A 177 13.94 -16.70 -20.72
CA PRO A 177 14.64 -17.88 -21.22
C PRO A 177 15.69 -18.27 -20.17
N GLY A 178 15.75 -19.57 -19.86
CA GLY A 178 16.55 -20.11 -18.78
C GLY A 178 17.98 -19.59 -18.79
N THR A 179 18.43 -19.14 -17.63
CA THR A 179 19.84 -19.17 -17.23
C THR A 179 20.06 -20.43 -16.42
#